data_AF-A0A6M0BBG1-F1
#
_entry.id   AF-A0A6M0BBG1-F1
#
_cell.length_a   1.000
_cell.length_b   1.000
_cell.length_c   1.000
_cell.angle_alpha   90.00
_cell.angle_beta   90.00
_cell.angle_gamma   90.00
#
_symmetry.space_group_name_H-M   'P 1'
#
loop_
_entity.id
_entity.type
_entity.pdbx_description
1 polymer ?
#
loop_
_entity_poly.entity_id
_entity_poly.type
_entity_poly.pdbx_seq_one_letter_code
_entity_poly.pdbx_strand_id
1 'polypeptide(L)'
;MAKSLHLYHYRLENKNAYYTYGVQSIDQVNKFAASGDCATIEVTISEDRTLYVNGKPSRDKHTAFDTSVIRYTLHQEEGEWKIAEYKIVE
;
A
#
# COMPACT_ATOMS: atom_id res chain seq x y z
N MET A 1 -11.14 3.28 -8.89
CA MET A 1 -10.14 2.28 -8.45
C MET A 1 -8.81 2.50 -9.15
N ALA A 2 -7.72 2.71 -8.42
CA ALA A 2 -6.39 2.91 -8.98
C ALA A 2 -5.94 1.68 -9.80
N LYS A 3 -5.79 1.86 -11.12
CA LYS A 3 -5.36 0.81 -12.09
C LYS A 3 -4.08 0.07 -11.68
N SER A 4 -3.24 0.68 -10.84
CA SER A 4 -1.99 0.09 -10.35
C SER A 4 -2.22 -1.17 -9.50
N LEU A 5 -3.10 -1.10 -8.48
CA LEU A 5 -3.28 -2.21 -7.51
C LEU A 5 -3.87 -3.48 -8.16
N HIS A 6 -4.80 -3.30 -9.10
CA HIS A 6 -5.43 -4.40 -9.84
C HIS A 6 -4.44 -5.13 -10.76
N LEU A 7 -3.48 -4.41 -11.35
CA LEU A 7 -2.48 -5.00 -12.24
C LEU A 7 -1.41 -5.80 -11.49
N TYR A 8 -1.07 -5.40 -10.25
CA TYR A 8 -0.15 -6.15 -9.40
C TYR A 8 -0.75 -7.49 -8.94
N HIS A 9 -2.04 -7.51 -8.55
CA HIS A 9 -2.71 -8.73 -8.11
C HIS A 9 -2.73 -9.81 -9.21
N TYR A 10 -3.13 -9.44 -10.42
CA TYR A 10 -3.13 -10.35 -11.58
C TYR A 10 -1.72 -10.89 -11.93
N ARG A 11 -0.66 -10.09 -11.72
CA ARG A 11 0.72 -10.53 -11.96
C ARG A 11 1.23 -11.52 -10.92
N LEU A 12 0.73 -11.44 -9.69
CA LEU A 12 1.10 -12.34 -8.60
C LEU A 12 0.40 -13.69 -8.75
N GLU A 13 -0.89 -13.70 -9.03
CA GLU A 13 -1.67 -14.94 -9.23
C GLU A 13 -1.10 -15.82 -10.35
N ASN A 14 -0.75 -15.21 -11.50
CA ASN A 14 -0.13 -15.93 -12.63
C ASN A 14 1.25 -16.51 -12.31
N LYS A 15 1.91 -16.03 -11.26
CA LYS A 15 3.21 -16.53 -10.78
C LYS A 15 3.09 -17.41 -9.55
N ASN A 16 1.86 -17.78 -9.16
CA ASN A 16 1.58 -18.48 -7.91
C ASN A 16 2.29 -17.80 -6.73
N ALA A 17 2.16 -16.47 -6.69
CA ALA A 17 2.83 -15.61 -5.74
C ALA A 17 1.81 -14.81 -4.94
N TYR A 18 2.16 -14.47 -3.70
CA TYR A 18 1.33 -13.65 -2.80
C TYR A 18 2.18 -13.03 -1.71
N TYR A 19 1.74 -11.90 -1.16
CA TYR A 19 2.37 -11.31 0.03
C TYR A 19 1.64 -11.76 1.29
N THR A 20 2.40 -11.96 2.37
CA THR A 20 1.88 -12.00 3.74
C THR A 20 2.49 -10.86 4.53
N TYR A 21 1.76 -10.37 5.52
CA TYR A 21 2.20 -9.29 6.40
C TYR A 21 2.18 -9.77 7.84
N GLY A 22 3.33 -9.85 8.49
CA GLY A 22 3.44 -10.17 9.92
C GLY A 22 3.07 -8.99 10.81
N VAL A 23 3.44 -7.79 10.37
CA VAL A 23 3.08 -6.49 10.94
C VAL A 23 2.64 -5.59 9.80
N GLN A 24 1.58 -4.83 10.03
CA GLN A 24 1.19 -3.70 9.19
C GLN A 24 0.58 -2.64 10.10
N SER A 25 1.36 -1.63 10.46
CA SER A 25 0.98 -0.60 11.43
C SER A 25 1.11 0.80 10.85
N ILE A 26 0.16 1.67 11.17
CA ILE A 26 0.33 3.11 11.05
C ILE A 26 1.03 3.57 12.32
N ASP A 27 2.29 3.99 12.18
CA ASP A 27 3.08 4.45 13.32
C ASP A 27 2.77 5.92 13.60
N GLN A 28 2.49 6.71 12.56
CA GLN A 28 2.20 8.14 12.70
C GLN A 28 1.34 8.67 11.56
N VAL A 29 0.45 9.63 11.86
CA VAL A 29 -0.15 10.53 10.87
C VAL A 29 0.66 11.81 10.83
N ASN A 30 1.36 12.05 9.71
CA ASN A 30 2.30 13.15 9.55
C ASN A 30 1.60 14.43 9.12
N LYS A 31 0.71 14.33 8.12
CA LYS A 31 -0.05 15.46 7.57
C LYS A 31 -1.43 14.99 7.15
N PHE A 32 -2.42 15.84 7.35
CA PHE A 32 -3.77 15.63 6.86
C PHE A 32 -4.35 16.95 6.38
N ALA A 33 -4.94 16.94 5.19
CA ALA A 33 -5.68 18.06 4.63
C ALA A 33 -6.87 17.54 3.84
N ALA A 34 -8.01 18.21 3.92
CA ALA A 34 -9.22 17.86 3.18
C ALA A 34 -9.91 19.11 2.65
N SER A 35 -10.50 19.00 1.46
CA SER A 35 -11.28 20.05 0.83
C SER A 35 -12.31 19.43 -0.12
N GLY A 36 -13.59 19.70 0.13
CA GLY A 36 -14.68 19.12 -0.65
C GLY A 36 -14.66 17.58 -0.62
N ASP A 37 -14.62 16.99 -1.81
CA ASP A 37 -14.57 15.55 -2.07
C ASP A 37 -13.14 15.01 -2.19
N CYS A 38 -12.12 15.81 -1.81
CA CYS A 38 -10.72 15.45 -1.90
C CYS A 38 -10.04 15.49 -0.53
N ALA A 39 -9.14 14.55 -0.27
CA ALA A 39 -8.28 14.59 0.91
C ALA A 39 -6.86 14.12 0.58
N THR A 40 -5.89 14.57 1.36
CA THR A 40 -4.51 14.08 1.35
C THR A 40 -4.14 13.68 2.77
N ILE A 41 -3.60 12.47 2.91
CA ILE A 41 -3.06 11.99 4.18
C ILE A 41 -1.64 11.47 3.95
N GLU A 42 -0.71 11.91 4.78
CA GLU A 42 0.65 11.41 4.84
C GLU A 42 0.83 10.64 6.15
N VAL A 43 1.26 9.39 6.05
CA VAL A 43 1.41 8.48 7.19
C VAL A 43 2.76 7.80 7.15
N THR A 44 3.31 7.51 8.32
CA THR A 44 4.45 6.58 8.48
C THR A 44 3.87 5.20 8.73
N ILE A 45 4.24 4.23 7.91
CA ILE A 45 3.78 2.84 8.01
C ILE A 45 4.98 1.92 8.20
N SER A 46 4.90 1.00 9.15
CA SER A 46 5.82 -0.13 9.27
C SER A 46 5.17 -1.42 8.79
N GLU A 47 5.86 -2.16 7.93
CA GLU A 47 5.40 -3.44 7.38
C GLU A 47 6.47 -4.52 7.53
N ASP A 48 6.07 -5.69 8.04
CA ASP A 48 6.85 -6.93 7.94
C ASP A 48 6.29 -7.78 6.80
N ARG A 49 6.79 -7.55 5.58
CA ARG A 49 6.30 -8.23 4.38
C ARG A 49 7.11 -9.47 4.05
N THR A 50 6.43 -10.53 3.64
CA THR A 50 7.06 -11.70 3.02
C THR A 50 6.37 -12.00 1.70
N LEU A 51 7.12 -11.98 0.61
CA LEU A 51 6.65 -12.46 -0.69
C LEU A 51 6.83 -13.96 -0.76
N TYR A 52 5.77 -14.71 -1.02
CA TYR A 52 5.82 -16.12 -1.35
C TYR A 52 5.73 -16.29 -2.87
N VAL A 53 6.52 -17.20 -3.42
CA VAL A 53 6.44 -17.65 -4.81
C VAL A 53 6.48 -19.17 -4.82
N ASN A 54 5.47 -19.80 -5.43
CA ASN A 54 5.27 -21.26 -5.38
C ASN A 54 5.29 -21.82 -3.94
N GLY A 55 4.65 -21.11 -3.02
CA GLY A 55 4.56 -21.49 -1.60
C GLY A 55 5.87 -21.37 -0.80
N LYS A 56 6.93 -20.78 -1.35
CA LYS A 56 8.20 -20.57 -0.66
C LYS A 56 8.49 -19.07 -0.51
N PRO A 57 9.01 -18.61 0.63
CA PRO A 57 9.38 -17.21 0.81
C PRO A 57 10.52 -16.84 -0.15
N SER A 58 10.38 -15.71 -0.84
CA SER A 58 11.44 -15.11 -1.64
C SER A 58 12.54 -14.60 -0.71
N ARG A 59 13.79 -14.61 -1.21
CA ARG A 59 14.97 -14.11 -0.50
C ARG A 59 15.45 -12.75 -1.04
N ASP A 60 14.58 -12.03 -1.72
CA ASP A 60 14.86 -10.71 -2.28
C ASP A 60 14.28 -9.60 -1.40
N LYS A 61 14.47 -8.36 -1.82
CA LYS A 61 14.00 -7.16 -1.11
C LYS A 61 12.47 -7.07 -0.91
N HIS A 62 11.70 -7.95 -1.56
CA HIS A 62 10.25 -8.02 -1.41
C HIS A 62 9.85 -8.79 -0.13
N THR A 63 10.79 -9.49 0.50
CA THR A 63 10.66 -10.00 1.87
C THR A 63 11.53 -9.17 2.80
N ALA A 64 10.92 -8.30 3.60
CA ALA A 64 11.63 -7.35 4.46
C ALA A 64 10.71 -6.77 5.54
N PHE A 65 11.33 -6.29 6.62
CA PHE A 65 10.73 -5.32 7.52
C PHE A 65 11.22 -3.92 7.14
N ASP A 66 10.29 -2.99 6.85
CA ASP A 66 10.64 -1.59 6.65
C ASP A 66 9.57 -0.61 7.12
N THR A 67 10.02 0.64 7.28
CA THR A 67 9.19 1.79 7.64
C THR A 67 9.26 2.79 6.50
N SER A 68 8.11 3.22 6.00
CA SER A 68 8.01 4.15 4.87
C SER A 68 7.05 5.29 5.18
N VAL A 69 7.35 6.50 4.69
CA VAL A 69 6.38 7.59 4.68
C VAL A 69 5.61 7.54 3.37
N ILE A 70 4.29 7.47 3.46
CA ILE A 70 3.40 7.31 2.33
C ILE A 70 2.39 8.44 2.33
N ARG A 71 2.18 9.05 1.15
CA ARG A 71 1.09 10.00 0.91
C ARG A 71 0.02 9.35 0.05
N TYR A 72 -1.21 9.37 0.55
CA TYR A 72 -2.41 9.01 -0.19
C TYR A 72 -3.19 10.26 -0.58
N THR A 73 -3.60 10.33 -1.83
CA THR A 73 -4.66 11.25 -2.30
C THR A 73 -5.95 10.46 -2.39
N LEU A 74 -6.98 10.95 -1.71
CA LEU A 74 -8.30 10.35 -1.62
C LEU A 74 -9.31 11.21 -2.38
N HIS A 75 -10.21 10.56 -3.09
CA HIS A 75 -11.40 11.19 -3.68
C HIS A 75 -12.64 10.47 -3.20
N GLN A 76 -13.70 11.22 -2.92
CA GLN A 76 -14.99 10.65 -2.62
C GLN A 76 -15.74 10.36 -3.91
N GLU A 77 -16.11 9.10 -4.12
CA GLU A 77 -16.91 8.63 -5.23
C GLU A 77 -18.14 7.91 -4.66
N GLU A 78 -19.35 8.35 -5.01
CA GLU A 78 -20.60 7.72 -4.57
C GLU A 78 -20.73 7.62 -3.03
N GLY A 79 -20.18 8.61 -2.31
CA GLY A 79 -20.21 8.65 -0.84
C GLY A 79 -19.06 7.89 -0.17
N GLU A 80 -18.27 7.13 -0.92
CA GLU A 80 -17.14 6.36 -0.40
C GLU A 80 -15.80 7.01 -0.73
N TRP A 81 -14.91 7.09 0.26
CA TRP A 81 -13.53 7.53 0.04
C TRP A 81 -12.73 6.42 -0.64
N LYS A 82 -12.08 6.76 -1.75
CA LYS A 82 -11.21 5.86 -2.50
C LYS A 82 -9.83 6.45 -2.65
N ILE A 83 -8.81 5.60 -2.63
CA ILE A 83 -7.43 5.99 -2.93
C ILE A 83 -7.33 6.23 -4.44
N ALA A 84 -7.12 7.48 -4.83
CA ALA A 84 -6.88 7.88 -6.22
C ALA A 84 -5.39 7.80 -6.57
N GLU A 85 -4.52 8.20 -5.63
CA GLU A 85 -3.07 8.18 -5.80
C GLU A 85 -2.37 7.71 -4.52
N TYR A 86 -1.23 7.06 -4.72
CA TYR A 86 -0.30 6.64 -3.68
C TYR A 86 1.11 7.06 -4.10
N LYS A 87 1.87 7.61 -3.15
CA LYS A 87 3.28 7.97 -3.35
C LYS A 87 4.11 7.71 -2.09
N ILE A 88 5.25 7.06 -2.24
CA ILE A 88 6.29 7.03 -1.19
C ILE A 88 6.95 8.41 -1.16
N VAL A 89 7.00 9.02 0.02
CA VAL A 89 7.67 10.29 0.27
C VAL A 89 9.10 9.95 0.69
N GLU A 90 10.08 10.43 -0.08
CA GLU A 90 11.52 10.34 0.23
C GLU A 90 11.92 11.26 1.38
#